data_AF-A0A2S4PWY1-F1
#
_entry.id   AF-A0A2S4PWY1-F1
#
_cell.length_a   1.000
_cell.length_b   1.000
_cell.length_c   1.000
_cell.angle_alpha   90.00
_cell.angle_beta   90.00
_cell.angle_gamma   90.00
#
_symmetry.space_group_name_H-M   'P 1'
#
loop_
_entity.id
_entity.type
_entity.pdbx_description
1 polymer ?
#
loop_
_entity_poly.entity_id
_entity_poly.type
_entity_poly.pdbx_seq_one_letter_code
_entity_poly.pdbx_strand_id
1 'polypeptide(L)'
;MEPKNRPLIDPDCAICGAPGLDLCMCEGLELEAAVNRAEELMLTSCLDQIREWVKIRARNFILVYYDRLAYQHEREYSERINEIEHCPAHYYNSREYFEELDREEARLKHYINEAWKASVQRYPEVLRYFYSLVDISRPNDSDVCVTSPPIYPDDVMRPSIPMNARTREGENAFRSRSEIDRQEEQEYRARSRRRPSERYSDQEREETIPRSERIKDTRGDYRSSYYSRSKKYGMERD
;
A
#
# COMPACT_ATOMS: atom_id res chain seq x y z
N MET A 1 48.58 -5.04 46.69
CA MET A 1 48.39 -6.08 45.66
C MET A 1 49.43 -5.81 44.59
N GLU A 2 50.51 -6.59 44.56
CA GLU A 2 51.54 -6.45 43.53
C GLU A 2 50.93 -6.74 42.14
N PRO A 3 51.26 -5.95 41.11
CA PRO A 3 50.87 -6.29 39.76
C PRO A 3 51.55 -7.63 39.43
N LYS A 4 50.74 -8.68 39.22
CA LYS A 4 51.23 -9.96 38.69
C LYS A 4 52.04 -9.62 37.43
N ASN A 5 53.33 -9.91 37.47
CA ASN A 5 54.26 -9.74 36.36
C ASN A 5 53.87 -10.73 35.26
N ARG A 6 52.81 -10.40 34.51
CA ARG A 6 52.38 -11.20 33.35
C ARG A 6 53.34 -10.86 32.22
N PRO A 7 53.96 -11.85 31.57
CA PRO A 7 54.73 -11.59 30.37
C PRO A 7 53.79 -10.94 29.34
N LEU A 8 54.22 -9.81 28.78
CA LEU A 8 53.52 -9.11 27.71
C LEU A 8 53.73 -9.94 26.43
N ILE A 9 52.82 -10.87 26.17
CA ILE A 9 52.80 -11.71 24.99
C ILE A 9 51.65 -11.19 24.12
N ASP A 10 51.97 -10.63 22.97
CA ASP A 10 50.97 -10.25 21.99
C ASP A 10 50.40 -11.52 21.34
N PRO A 11 49.07 -11.67 21.27
CA PRO A 11 48.46 -12.81 20.63
C PRO A 11 48.69 -12.77 19.11
N ASP A 12 48.83 -13.94 18.50
CA ASP A 12 48.74 -14.09 17.05
C ASP A 12 47.29 -13.87 16.60
N CYS A 13 47.11 -13.45 15.36
CA CYS A 13 45.80 -13.21 14.74
C CYS A 13 44.92 -14.47 14.84
N ALA A 14 43.72 -14.33 15.41
CA ALA A 14 42.79 -15.43 15.65
C ALA A 14 42.22 -16.07 14.37
N ILE A 15 42.39 -15.41 13.20
CA ILE A 15 41.86 -15.86 11.91
C ILE A 15 42.93 -16.52 11.05
N CYS A 16 44.13 -15.92 10.94
CA CYS A 16 45.19 -16.38 10.05
C CYS A 16 46.46 -16.86 10.76
N GLY A 17 46.60 -16.62 12.07
CA GLY A 17 47.76 -17.01 12.87
C GLY A 17 49.02 -16.15 12.68
N ALA A 18 48.91 -14.99 12.01
CA ALA A 18 50.04 -14.06 11.88
C ALA A 18 50.37 -13.38 13.23
N PRO A 19 51.64 -13.13 13.57
CA PRO A 19 52.01 -12.53 14.84
C PRO A 19 51.47 -11.11 15.00
N GLY A 20 51.12 -10.68 16.23
CA GLY A 20 50.46 -9.40 16.51
C GLY A 20 51.22 -8.12 16.11
N LEU A 21 52.50 -8.23 15.75
CA LEU A 21 53.31 -7.13 15.20
C LEU A 21 53.09 -6.91 13.70
N ASP A 22 52.56 -7.92 13.00
CA ASP A 22 52.15 -7.77 11.61
C ASP A 22 50.81 -7.02 11.58
N LEU A 23 50.71 -5.95 10.78
CA LEU A 23 49.51 -5.12 10.58
C LEU A 23 48.37 -5.88 9.85
N CYS A 24 48.00 -7.05 10.36
CA CYS A 24 46.96 -7.91 9.82
C CYS A 24 45.58 -7.29 10.05
N MET A 25 44.72 -7.33 9.03
CA MET A 25 43.35 -6.77 9.09
C MET A 25 42.25 -7.82 9.29
N CYS A 26 42.60 -9.10 9.38
CA CYS A 26 41.61 -10.20 9.35
C CYS A 26 40.57 -10.12 10.48
N GLU A 27 40.99 -9.78 11.70
CA GLU A 27 40.07 -9.66 12.84
C GLU A 27 39.11 -8.48 12.70
N GLY A 28 39.60 -7.34 12.19
CA GLY A 28 38.76 -6.18 11.90
C GLY A 28 37.73 -6.49 10.82
N LEU A 29 38.14 -7.16 9.74
CA LEU A 29 37.25 -7.58 8.66
C LEU A 29 36.19 -8.58 9.15
N GLU A 30 36.57 -9.55 9.99
CA GLU A 30 35.61 -10.51 10.54
C GLU A 30 34.62 -9.83 11.50
N LEU A 31 35.09 -8.87 12.30
CA LEU A 31 34.22 -8.06 13.16
C LEU A 31 33.20 -7.27 12.33
N GLU A 32 33.63 -6.59 11.27
CA GLU A 32 32.73 -5.88 10.36
C GLU A 32 31.71 -6.83 9.73
N ALA A 33 32.14 -8.01 9.27
CA ALA A 33 31.25 -9.03 8.71
C ALA A 33 30.25 -9.56 9.75
N ALA A 34 30.66 -9.70 11.02
CA ALA A 34 29.79 -10.11 12.11
C ALA A 34 28.76 -9.03 12.46
N VAL A 35 29.15 -7.74 12.46
CA VAL A 35 28.24 -6.61 12.64
C VAL A 35 27.18 -6.59 11.54
N ASN A 36 27.58 -6.71 10.27
CA ASN A 36 26.64 -6.73 9.14
C ASN A 36 25.59 -7.86 9.28
N ARG A 37 26.02 -9.07 9.68
CA ARG A 37 25.11 -10.20 9.94
C ARG A 37 24.16 -9.91 11.11
N ALA A 38 24.66 -9.30 12.18
CA ALA A 38 23.84 -8.94 13.33
C ALA A 38 22.82 -7.85 12.97
N GLU A 39 23.20 -6.85 12.19
CA GLU A 39 22.30 -5.81 11.69
C GLU A 39 21.20 -6.39 10.82
N GLU A 40 21.53 -7.30 9.90
CA GLU A 40 20.54 -7.96 9.05
C GLU A 40 19.50 -8.73 9.88
N LEU A 41 19.93 -9.46 10.91
CA LEU A 41 19.02 -10.22 11.77
C LEU A 41 18.19 -9.33 12.69
N MET A 42 18.80 -8.28 13.25
CA MET A 42 18.17 -7.48 14.31
C MET A 42 17.40 -6.29 13.72
N LEU A 43 17.99 -5.51 12.82
CA LEU A 43 17.40 -4.26 12.34
C LEU A 43 16.37 -4.44 11.23
N THR A 44 16.52 -5.44 10.36
CA THR A 44 15.61 -5.64 9.22
C THR A 44 14.15 -5.77 9.65
N SER A 45 13.87 -6.60 10.65
CA SER A 45 12.49 -6.78 11.15
C SER A 45 11.89 -5.48 11.69
N CYS A 46 12.69 -4.67 12.39
CA CYS A 46 12.27 -3.38 12.91
C CYS A 46 11.97 -2.38 11.77
N LEU A 47 12.88 -2.28 10.79
CA LEU A 47 12.73 -1.39 9.63
C LEU A 47 11.52 -1.78 8.77
N ASP A 48 11.25 -3.06 8.61
CA ASP A 48 10.07 -3.54 7.87
C ASP A 48 8.77 -3.20 8.59
N GLN A 49 8.73 -3.34 9.92
CA GLN A 49 7.57 -2.91 10.72
C GLN A 49 7.33 -1.40 10.61
N ILE A 50 8.40 -0.60 10.69
CA ILE A 50 8.33 0.85 10.51
C ILE A 50 7.82 1.20 9.10
N ARG A 51 8.39 0.58 8.05
CA ARG A 51 7.98 0.79 6.66
C ARG A 51 6.50 0.46 6.47
N GLU A 52 6.03 -0.67 6.99
CA GLU A 52 4.62 -1.06 6.87
C GLU A 52 3.70 -0.06 7.57
N TRP A 53 4.06 0.34 8.79
CA TRP A 53 3.31 1.34 9.54
C TRP A 53 3.21 2.67 8.79
N VAL A 54 4.34 3.18 8.28
CA VAL A 54 4.37 4.43 7.51
C VAL A 54 3.52 4.31 6.24
N LYS A 55 3.63 3.19 5.52
CA LYS A 55 2.88 2.94 4.28
C LYS A 55 1.37 2.99 4.52
N ILE A 56 0.87 2.32 5.56
CA ILE A 56 -0.55 2.32 5.92
C ILE A 56 -1.02 3.74 6.29
N ARG A 57 -0.25 4.44 7.14
CA ARG A 57 -0.60 5.80 7.58
C ARG A 57 -0.60 6.81 6.43
N ALA A 58 0.38 6.74 5.54
CA ALA A 58 0.46 7.58 4.36
C ALA A 58 -0.71 7.33 3.40
N ARG A 59 -1.01 6.05 3.11
CA ARG A 59 -2.16 5.68 2.27
C ARG A 59 -3.46 6.23 2.82
N ASN A 60 -3.73 6.01 4.12
CA ASN A 60 -4.98 6.46 4.75
C ASN A 60 -5.10 7.99 4.72
N PHE A 61 -4.01 8.71 4.98
CA PHE A 61 -4.00 10.16 4.89
C PHE A 61 -4.33 10.65 3.46
N ILE A 62 -3.71 10.05 2.43
CA ILE A 62 -3.95 10.40 1.04
C ILE A 62 -5.39 10.09 0.61
N LEU A 63 -5.94 8.95 1.02
CA LEU A 63 -7.34 8.59 0.72
C LEU A 63 -8.33 9.59 1.34
N VAL A 64 -8.15 9.94 2.62
CA VAL A 64 -9.00 10.95 3.28
C VAL A 64 -8.87 12.31 2.62
N TYR A 65 -7.67 12.69 2.19
CA TYR A 65 -7.44 13.94 1.46
C TYR A 65 -8.13 13.94 0.09
N TYR A 66 -7.98 12.86 -0.68
CA TYR A 66 -8.64 12.68 -1.96
C TYR A 66 -10.16 12.71 -1.81
N ASP A 67 -10.73 11.98 -0.84
CA ASP A 67 -12.18 11.91 -0.64
C ASP A 67 -12.78 13.31 -0.40
N ARG A 68 -12.06 14.21 0.27
CA ARG A 68 -12.50 15.61 0.44
C ARG A 68 -12.54 16.39 -0.88
N LEU A 69 -11.54 16.21 -1.74
CA LEU A 69 -11.49 16.88 -3.04
C LEU A 69 -12.54 16.30 -4.00
N ALA A 70 -12.66 14.97 -4.03
CA ALA A 70 -13.66 14.28 -4.83
C ALA A 70 -15.08 14.70 -4.43
N TYR A 71 -15.37 14.75 -3.13
CA TYR A 71 -16.66 15.20 -2.62
C TYR A 71 -17.03 16.61 -3.06
N GLN A 72 -16.07 17.54 -3.10
CA GLN A 72 -16.33 18.89 -3.60
C GLN A 72 -16.77 18.88 -5.07
N HIS A 73 -16.05 18.15 -5.92
CA HIS A 73 -16.39 18.07 -7.36
C HIS A 73 -17.70 17.30 -7.61
N GLU A 74 -17.99 16.26 -6.83
CA GLU A 74 -19.26 15.54 -6.89
C GLU A 74 -20.44 16.45 -6.52
N ARG A 75 -20.26 17.34 -5.54
CA ARG A 75 -21.27 18.35 -5.19
C ARG A 75 -21.49 19.35 -6.31
N GLU A 76 -20.41 19.92 -6.85
CA GLU A 76 -20.49 20.87 -7.98
C GLU A 76 -21.19 20.21 -9.18
N TYR A 77 -20.84 18.98 -9.52
CA TYR A 77 -21.51 18.20 -10.56
C TYR A 77 -22.99 17.99 -10.24
N SER A 78 -23.33 17.60 -9.02
CA SER A 78 -24.73 17.37 -8.62
C SER A 78 -25.57 18.64 -8.75
N GLU A 79 -25.03 19.80 -8.36
CA GLU A 79 -25.68 21.10 -8.54
C GLU A 79 -25.91 21.41 -10.02
N ARG A 80 -24.92 21.15 -10.88
CA ARG A 80 -25.03 21.33 -12.34
C ARG A 80 -26.04 20.40 -13.00
N ILE A 81 -26.07 19.13 -12.61
CA ILE A 81 -27.06 18.18 -13.12
C ILE A 81 -28.46 18.59 -12.70
N ASN A 82 -28.65 19.02 -11.44
CA ASN A 82 -29.93 19.56 -11.01
C ASN A 82 -30.35 20.75 -11.87
N GLU A 83 -29.46 21.71 -12.17
CA GLU A 83 -29.76 22.84 -13.07
C GLU A 83 -30.23 22.37 -14.45
N ILE A 84 -29.55 21.38 -15.03
CA ILE A 84 -29.89 20.81 -16.35
C ILE A 84 -31.25 20.09 -16.32
N GLU A 85 -31.54 19.37 -15.25
CA GLU A 85 -32.81 18.65 -15.05
C GLU A 85 -34.01 19.59 -14.84
N HIS A 86 -33.80 20.83 -14.36
CA HIS A 86 -34.85 21.83 -14.19
C HIS A 86 -35.25 22.53 -15.51
N CYS A 87 -34.65 22.16 -16.65
CA CYS A 87 -35.02 22.66 -17.97
C CYS A 87 -36.43 22.18 -18.41
N PRO A 88 -37.11 22.91 -19.32
CA PRO A 88 -38.47 22.57 -19.76
C PRO A 88 -38.61 21.15 -20.32
N ALA A 89 -39.78 20.53 -20.13
CA ALA A 89 -40.03 19.12 -20.47
C ALA A 89 -39.72 18.70 -21.93
N HIS A 90 -39.73 19.64 -22.88
CA HIS A 90 -39.38 19.35 -24.28
C HIS A 90 -37.87 19.18 -24.50
N TYR A 91 -37.04 19.68 -23.60
CA TYR A 91 -35.58 19.54 -23.63
C TYR A 91 -35.10 18.19 -23.10
N TYR A 92 -35.82 17.60 -22.15
CA TYR A 92 -35.45 16.40 -21.38
C TYR A 92 -35.25 15.11 -22.21
N ASN A 93 -35.81 15.05 -23.43
CA ASN A 93 -35.64 13.93 -24.36
C ASN A 93 -34.94 14.34 -25.67
N SER A 94 -34.34 15.54 -25.69
CA SER A 94 -33.59 16.02 -26.83
C SER A 94 -32.21 15.35 -26.89
N ARG A 95 -31.64 15.26 -28.09
CA ARG A 95 -30.25 14.82 -28.27
C ARG A 95 -29.26 15.75 -27.56
N GLU A 96 -29.56 17.05 -27.55
CA GLU A 96 -28.73 18.09 -26.94
C GLU A 96 -28.61 17.88 -25.42
N TYR A 97 -29.69 17.46 -24.76
CA TYR A 97 -29.68 17.11 -23.34
C TYR A 97 -28.71 15.97 -23.02
N PHE A 98 -28.74 14.88 -23.80
CA PHE A 98 -27.81 13.75 -23.58
C PHE A 98 -26.36 14.16 -23.85
N GLU A 99 -26.10 14.97 -24.89
CA GLU A 99 -24.75 15.48 -25.17
C GLU A 99 -24.24 16.44 -24.08
N GLU A 100 -25.12 17.20 -23.44
CA GLU A 100 -24.82 18.04 -22.27
C GLU A 100 -24.41 17.19 -21.05
N LEU A 101 -25.19 16.13 -20.76
CA LEU A 101 -24.90 15.20 -19.66
C LEU A 101 -23.57 14.48 -19.86
N ASP A 102 -23.34 13.93 -21.06
CA ASP A 102 -22.09 13.25 -21.40
C ASP A 102 -20.87 14.18 -21.21
N ARG A 103 -21.03 15.47 -21.54
CA ARG A 103 -20.00 16.49 -21.38
C ARG A 103 -19.72 16.78 -19.91
N GLU A 104 -20.75 16.93 -19.09
CA GLU A 104 -20.59 17.18 -17.65
C GLU A 104 -20.04 15.94 -16.91
N GLU A 105 -20.41 14.72 -17.31
CA GLU A 105 -19.83 13.49 -16.76
C GLU A 105 -18.33 13.39 -17.13
N ALA A 106 -17.98 13.65 -18.39
CA ALA A 106 -16.57 13.67 -18.82
C ALA A 106 -15.77 14.72 -18.05
N ARG A 107 -16.38 15.86 -17.75
CA ARG A 107 -15.79 16.95 -16.96
C ARG A 107 -15.57 16.54 -15.51
N LEU A 108 -16.57 15.96 -14.84
CA LEU A 108 -16.42 15.42 -13.49
C LEU A 108 -15.28 14.41 -13.43
N LYS A 109 -15.25 13.46 -14.37
CA LYS A 109 -14.19 12.45 -14.45
C LYS A 109 -12.81 13.08 -14.58
N HIS A 110 -12.67 14.14 -15.37
CA HIS A 110 -11.41 14.87 -15.49
C HIS A 110 -10.97 15.48 -14.14
N TYR A 111 -11.88 16.17 -13.44
CA TYR A 111 -11.56 16.75 -12.13
C TYR A 111 -11.24 15.69 -11.08
N ILE A 112 -11.95 14.57 -11.06
CA ILE A 112 -11.65 13.45 -10.17
C ILE A 112 -10.24 12.89 -10.44
N ASN A 113 -9.86 12.75 -11.71
CA ASN A 113 -8.51 12.30 -12.07
C ASN A 113 -7.42 13.30 -11.64
N GLU A 114 -7.65 14.60 -11.82
CA GLU A 114 -6.70 15.63 -11.37
C GLU A 114 -6.63 15.69 -9.84
N ALA A 115 -7.75 15.55 -9.12
CA ALA A 115 -7.77 15.45 -7.66
C ALA A 115 -6.99 14.23 -7.16
N TRP A 116 -7.12 13.08 -7.82
CA TRP A 116 -6.34 11.89 -7.52
C TRP A 116 -4.84 12.12 -7.74
N LYS A 117 -4.47 12.69 -8.89
CA LYS A 117 -3.08 13.02 -9.22
C LYS A 117 -2.47 13.99 -8.20
N ALA A 118 -3.19 15.06 -7.85
CA ALA A 118 -2.76 16.02 -6.84
C ALA A 118 -2.59 15.36 -5.46
N SER A 119 -3.44 14.38 -5.12
CA SER A 119 -3.33 13.63 -3.87
C SER A 119 -2.07 12.75 -3.85
N VAL A 120 -1.83 11.98 -4.92
CA VAL A 120 -0.64 11.10 -5.05
C VAL A 120 0.66 11.89 -5.05
N GLN A 121 0.69 13.09 -5.64
CA GLN A 121 1.89 13.92 -5.66
C GLN A 121 2.38 14.32 -4.25
N ARG A 122 1.54 14.21 -3.22
CA ARG A 122 1.88 14.54 -1.82
C ARG A 122 2.56 13.41 -1.06
N TYR A 123 2.77 12.25 -1.66
CA TYR A 123 3.43 11.14 -0.98
C TYR A 123 4.79 11.51 -0.37
N PRO A 124 5.70 12.26 -1.04
CA PRO A 124 7.00 12.58 -0.47
C PRO A 124 6.92 13.32 0.88
N GLU A 125 6.06 14.35 0.98
CA GLU A 125 5.91 15.14 2.20
C GLU A 125 5.22 14.33 3.30
N VAL A 126 4.20 13.55 2.94
CA VAL A 126 3.46 12.71 3.88
C VAL A 126 4.34 11.61 4.46
N LEU A 127 5.13 10.94 3.62
CA LEU A 127 6.10 9.94 4.05
C LEU A 127 7.14 10.58 4.98
N ARG A 128 7.70 11.74 4.60
CA ARG A 128 8.66 12.46 5.45
C ARG A 128 8.09 12.77 6.83
N TYR A 129 6.84 13.22 6.90
CA TYR A 129 6.16 13.48 8.17
C TYR A 129 6.06 12.21 9.02
N PHE A 130 5.53 11.12 8.47
CA PHE A 130 5.37 9.89 9.26
C PHE A 130 6.70 9.25 9.68
N TYR A 131 7.73 9.31 8.84
CA TYR A 131 9.07 8.89 9.24
C TYR A 131 9.66 9.76 10.35
N SER A 132 9.34 11.06 10.39
CA SER A 132 9.81 11.95 11.48
C SER A 132 9.18 11.65 12.85
N LEU A 133 8.09 10.87 12.89
CA LEU A 133 7.45 10.44 14.15
C LEU A 133 8.10 9.19 14.75
N VAL A 134 8.96 8.51 13.98
CA VAL A 134 9.63 7.29 14.43
C VAL A 134 10.89 7.67 15.20
N ASP A 135 10.97 7.22 16.45
CA ASP A 135 12.13 7.43 17.31
C ASP A 135 12.85 6.10 17.58
N ILE A 136 14.17 6.09 17.38
CA ILE A 136 15.05 4.94 17.62
C ILE A 136 16.14 5.41 18.57
N SER A 137 16.03 5.01 19.84
CA SER A 137 16.96 5.39 20.90
C SER A 137 17.95 4.27 21.23
N ARG A 138 19.21 4.64 21.47
CA ARG A 138 20.25 3.75 22.01
C ARG A 138 20.22 3.76 23.56
N PRO A 139 20.43 2.62 24.24
CA PRO A 139 20.66 2.61 25.68
C PRO A 139 21.93 3.40 26.06
N ASN A 140 22.04 3.81 27.33
CA ASN A 140 23.22 4.52 27.82
C ASN A 140 24.37 3.52 28.07
N ASP A 141 25.62 3.96 27.88
CA ASP A 141 26.81 3.13 28.06
C ASP A 141 27.00 2.67 29.52
N SER A 142 26.39 3.37 30.48
CA SER A 142 26.37 3.01 31.89
C SER A 142 25.24 2.06 32.29
N ASP A 143 24.33 1.71 31.39
CA ASP A 143 23.20 0.84 31.72
C ASP A 143 23.69 -0.59 31.96
N VAL A 144 23.11 -1.28 32.96
CA VAL A 144 23.52 -2.64 33.36
C VAL A 144 23.44 -3.64 32.20
N CYS A 145 22.49 -3.46 31.28
CA CYS A 145 22.35 -4.29 30.10
C CYS A 145 23.50 -4.12 29.08
N VAL A 146 24.24 -3.01 29.13
CA VAL A 146 25.42 -2.73 28.30
C VAL A 146 26.69 -3.16 29.02
N THR A 147 26.82 -2.87 30.32
CA THR A 147 28.03 -3.17 31.10
C THR A 147 28.16 -4.65 31.48
N SER A 148 27.05 -5.38 31.56
CA SER A 148 27.02 -6.79 31.94
C SER A 148 26.02 -7.55 31.07
N PRO A 149 26.34 -7.73 29.77
CA PRO A 149 25.45 -8.44 28.86
C PRO A 149 25.33 -9.92 29.27
N PRO A 150 24.14 -10.53 29.16
CA PRO A 150 23.87 -11.92 29.56
C PRO A 150 24.42 -12.93 28.52
N ILE A 151 25.62 -12.70 28.02
CA ILE A 151 26.33 -13.55 27.04
C ILE A 151 27.38 -14.40 27.76
N TYR A 152 27.72 -14.07 29.01
CA TYR A 152 28.69 -14.82 29.80
C TYR A 152 28.08 -16.13 30.36
N PRO A 153 28.83 -17.25 30.36
CA PRO A 153 28.27 -18.59 30.56
C PRO A 153 27.77 -18.89 31.99
N ASP A 154 28.14 -18.10 32.98
CA ASP A 154 27.64 -18.22 34.35
C ASP A 154 26.49 -17.22 34.55
N ASP A 155 25.28 -17.55 34.09
CA ASP A 155 24.08 -17.42 34.91
C ASP A 155 22.81 -17.96 34.20
N VAL A 156 21.99 -18.61 35.02
CA VAL A 156 20.92 -19.57 34.70
C VAL A 156 19.66 -18.94 34.09
N MET A 157 19.77 -17.76 33.47
CA MET A 157 18.64 -17.04 32.90
C MET A 157 19.06 -16.42 31.59
N ARG A 158 18.82 -17.12 30.48
CA ARG A 158 18.83 -16.53 29.14
C ARG A 158 17.64 -15.57 29.07
N PRO A 159 17.81 -14.23 29.19
CA PRO A 159 16.69 -13.33 29.01
C PRO A 159 16.37 -13.39 27.53
N SER A 160 15.10 -13.64 27.20
CA SER A 160 14.62 -13.41 25.84
C SER A 160 14.89 -11.94 25.55
N ILE A 161 15.88 -11.63 24.70
CA ILE A 161 16.22 -10.25 24.33
C ILE A 161 14.92 -9.64 23.85
N PRO A 162 14.32 -8.70 24.62
CA PRO A 162 13.13 -8.04 24.14
C PRO A 162 13.68 -7.03 23.13
N MET A 163 13.77 -7.45 21.88
CA MET A 163 13.79 -6.55 20.74
C MET A 163 12.38 -5.99 20.56
N ASN A 164 11.85 -5.39 21.63
CA ASN A 164 10.91 -4.31 21.46
C ASN A 164 11.78 -3.07 21.27
N ALA A 165 12.02 -2.73 19.99
CA ALA A 165 11.79 -1.34 19.62
C ALA A 165 10.54 -0.94 20.39
N ARG A 166 10.68 -0.06 21.40
CA ARG A 166 9.58 0.36 22.28
C ARG A 166 8.59 1.14 21.41
N THR A 167 7.89 0.45 20.52
CA THR A 167 6.58 0.85 20.08
C THR A 167 5.78 0.82 21.37
N ARG A 168 5.50 2.00 21.91
CA ARG A 168 4.67 2.22 23.10
C ARG A 168 3.27 1.54 23.00
N GLU A 169 2.98 0.88 21.86
CA GLU A 169 1.71 0.28 21.45
C GLU A 169 1.89 -1.05 20.67
N GLY A 170 3.01 -1.76 20.84
CA GLY A 170 3.36 -2.96 20.03
C GLY A 170 2.41 -4.16 20.13
N GLU A 171 1.60 -4.26 21.20
CA GLU A 171 0.62 -5.35 21.35
C GLU A 171 -0.71 -5.08 20.63
N ASN A 172 -0.99 -3.81 20.26
CA ASN A 172 -2.22 -3.44 19.56
C ASN A 172 -2.08 -3.49 18.02
N ALA A 173 -0.86 -3.32 17.49
CA ALA A 173 -0.64 -3.26 16.04
C ALA A 173 -0.91 -4.59 15.30
N PHE A 174 -0.61 -5.74 15.93
CA PHE A 174 -0.82 -7.05 15.30
C PHE A 174 -2.32 -7.44 15.25
N ARG A 175 -3.11 -7.06 16.28
CA ARG A 175 -4.59 -7.19 16.24
C ARG A 175 -5.19 -6.28 15.16
N SER A 176 -4.70 -5.04 15.07
CA SER A 176 -5.15 -4.07 14.07
C SER A 176 -4.90 -4.51 12.63
N ARG A 177 -3.82 -5.23 12.29
CA ARG A 177 -3.59 -5.72 10.92
C ARG A 177 -4.72 -6.63 10.44
N SER A 178 -5.16 -7.56 11.29
CA SER A 178 -6.27 -8.47 10.95
C SER A 178 -7.62 -7.76 10.86
N GLU A 179 -7.82 -6.67 11.60
CA GLU A 179 -9.07 -5.89 11.60
C GLU A 179 -9.12 -4.89 10.45
N ILE A 180 -7.98 -4.25 10.13
CA ILE A 180 -7.83 -3.32 9.01
C ILE A 180 -7.96 -4.08 7.68
N ASP A 181 -7.30 -5.24 7.51
CA ASP A 181 -7.47 -6.07 6.31
C ASP A 181 -8.93 -6.56 6.15
N ARG A 182 -9.60 -6.91 7.26
CA ARG A 182 -11.02 -7.28 7.27
C ARG A 182 -11.94 -6.09 6.95
N GLN A 183 -11.62 -4.89 7.42
CA GLN A 183 -12.37 -3.67 7.11
C GLN A 183 -12.16 -3.24 5.65
N GLU A 184 -10.93 -3.30 5.13
CA GLU A 184 -10.63 -3.00 3.72
C GLU A 184 -11.36 -3.96 2.78
N GLU A 185 -11.44 -5.25 3.11
CA GLU A 185 -12.19 -6.23 2.32
C GLU A 185 -13.71 -5.97 2.37
N GLN A 186 -14.23 -5.54 3.53
CA GLN A 186 -15.63 -5.17 3.68
C GLN A 186 -15.98 -3.87 2.95
N GLU A 187 -15.14 -2.85 3.00
CA GLU A 187 -15.32 -1.59 2.28
C GLU A 187 -15.18 -1.77 0.77
N TYR A 188 -14.23 -2.58 0.30
CA TYR A 188 -14.11 -2.94 -1.12
C TYR A 188 -15.36 -3.67 -1.61
N ARG A 189 -15.88 -4.64 -0.83
CA ARG A 189 -17.15 -5.32 -1.14
C ARG A 189 -18.34 -4.36 -1.11
N ALA A 190 -18.37 -3.40 -0.19
CA ALA A 190 -19.44 -2.41 -0.11
C ALA A 190 -19.41 -1.42 -1.29
N ARG A 191 -18.22 -0.96 -1.71
CA ARG A 191 -18.06 -0.11 -2.91
C ARG A 191 -18.40 -0.87 -4.18
N SER A 192 -18.04 -2.15 -4.27
CA SER A 192 -18.38 -3.01 -5.41
C SER A 192 -19.89 -3.28 -5.50
N ARG A 193 -20.59 -3.43 -4.37
CA ARG A 193 -22.06 -3.58 -4.31
C ARG A 193 -22.87 -2.32 -4.61
N ARG A 194 -22.25 -1.13 -4.55
CA ARG A 194 -22.90 0.15 -4.88
C ARG A 194 -22.84 0.51 -6.36
N ARG A 195 -22.09 -0.24 -7.18
CA ARG A 195 -22.23 -0.16 -8.64
C ARG A 195 -23.52 -0.89 -9.04
N PRO A 196 -24.45 -0.27 -9.78
CA PRO A 196 -25.54 -1.00 -10.40
C PRO A 196 -24.97 -2.13 -11.24
N SER A 197 -25.28 -3.37 -10.86
CA SER A 197 -24.93 -4.53 -11.65
C SER A 197 -25.85 -4.56 -12.87
N GLU A 198 -25.44 -3.96 -13.99
CA GLU A 198 -25.97 -4.31 -15.31
C GLU A 198 -25.54 -5.74 -15.65
N ARG A 199 -26.22 -6.72 -15.05
CA ARG A 199 -26.04 -8.12 -15.37
C ARG A 199 -27.27 -8.94 -15.01
N TYR A 200 -28.41 -8.57 -15.58
CA TYR A 200 -29.57 -9.46 -15.68
C TYR A 200 -30.45 -9.02 -16.85
N SER A 201 -30.22 -9.61 -18.04
CA SER A 201 -31.25 -9.84 -19.06
C SER A 201 -30.76 -10.60 -20.32
N ASP A 202 -29.72 -11.45 -20.24
CA ASP A 202 -29.29 -12.26 -21.40
C ASP A 202 -29.54 -13.77 -21.22
N GLN A 203 -30.05 -14.21 -20.07
CA GLN A 203 -30.18 -15.64 -19.76
C GLN A 203 -31.54 -16.26 -20.14
N GLU A 204 -32.54 -15.45 -20.55
CA GLU A 204 -33.85 -15.96 -20.99
C GLU A 204 -34.02 -15.99 -22.52
N ARG A 205 -32.95 -15.77 -23.29
CA ARG A 205 -33.01 -15.76 -24.77
C ARG A 205 -32.15 -16.82 -25.47
N GLU A 206 -31.68 -17.82 -24.72
CA GLU A 206 -30.89 -18.94 -25.26
C GLU A 206 -31.62 -20.30 -25.28
N GLU A 207 -32.93 -20.36 -24.98
CA GLU A 207 -33.68 -21.63 -25.04
C GLU A 207 -34.34 -21.96 -26.38
N THR A 208 -34.13 -21.18 -27.45
CA THR A 208 -34.75 -21.46 -28.76
C THR A 208 -33.80 -21.36 -29.94
N ILE A 209 -32.68 -22.10 -29.92
CA ILE A 209 -31.87 -22.34 -31.13
C ILE A 209 -31.61 -23.85 -31.29
N PRO A 210 -32.03 -24.47 -32.41
CA PRO A 210 -31.80 -25.90 -32.67
C PRO A 210 -30.31 -26.23 -32.81
N ARG A 211 -29.95 -27.44 -32.39
CA ARG A 211 -28.59 -28.00 -32.24
C ARG A 211 -27.77 -28.13 -33.54
N SER A 212 -28.21 -27.63 -34.69
CA SER A 212 -27.59 -27.90 -35.99
C SER A 212 -26.57 -26.85 -36.49
N GLU A 213 -26.37 -25.72 -35.82
CA GLU A 213 -25.47 -24.65 -36.34
C GLU A 213 -24.21 -24.38 -35.50
N ARG A 214 -23.74 -25.36 -34.73
CA ARG A 214 -22.45 -25.22 -34.03
C ARG A 214 -21.28 -25.61 -34.95
N ILE A 215 -20.92 -24.74 -35.88
CA ILE A 215 -19.67 -24.85 -36.66
C ILE A 215 -18.58 -24.01 -35.99
N LYS A 216 -17.40 -24.63 -35.86
CA LYS A 216 -16.18 -24.12 -35.23
C LYS A 216 -15.39 -23.25 -36.22
N ASP A 217 -14.83 -22.13 -35.77
CA ASP A 217 -13.49 -21.63 -36.14
C ASP A 217 -13.12 -20.46 -35.23
N THR A 218 -12.15 -20.64 -34.31
CA THR A 218 -10.70 -20.34 -34.41
C THR A 218 -10.34 -18.85 -34.57
N ARG A 219 -9.69 -18.33 -33.51
CA ARG A 219 -8.76 -17.19 -33.41
C ARG A 219 -9.12 -15.85 -34.10
N GLY A 220 -9.26 -14.81 -33.28
CA GLY A 220 -9.03 -13.43 -33.72
C GLY A 220 -9.70 -12.38 -32.85
N ASP A 221 -8.88 -11.61 -32.13
CA ASP A 221 -9.10 -10.26 -31.59
C ASP A 221 -10.53 -9.68 -31.60
N TYR A 222 -11.14 -9.58 -30.41
CA TYR A 222 -12.32 -8.73 -30.20
C TYR A 222 -11.92 -7.41 -29.55
N ARG A 223 -11.57 -6.45 -30.40
CA ARG A 223 -11.56 -5.03 -30.07
C ARG A 223 -13.02 -4.57 -30.10
N SER A 224 -13.65 -4.45 -28.92
CA SER A 224 -15.06 -4.06 -28.82
C SER A 224 -15.26 -2.59 -29.21
N SER A 225 -15.73 -2.40 -30.44
CA SER A 225 -16.21 -1.14 -31.00
C SER A 225 -17.67 -0.93 -30.58
N TYR A 226 -17.90 -0.13 -29.55
CA TYR A 226 -19.25 0.29 -29.17
C TYR A 226 -19.72 1.42 -30.09
N TYR A 227 -20.36 1.09 -31.21
CA TYR A 227 -21.36 1.96 -31.85
C TYR A 227 -22.23 1.11 -32.77
N SER A 228 -23.48 0.86 -32.36
CA SER A 228 -24.59 0.54 -33.26
C SER A 228 -25.92 0.66 -32.53
N ARG A 229 -26.52 1.85 -32.59
CA ARG A 229 -27.96 2.04 -32.38
C ARG A 229 -28.49 2.92 -33.51
N SER A 230 -28.90 2.27 -34.61
CA SER A 230 -29.69 2.91 -35.65
C SER A 230 -30.57 1.90 -36.36
N LYS A 231 -31.78 2.35 -36.69
CA LYS A 231 -32.88 1.71 -37.43
C LYS A 231 -33.89 0.89 -36.60
N LYS A 232 -34.95 1.58 -36.18
CA LYS A 232 -36.34 1.10 -36.27
C LYS A 232 -37.30 2.29 -36.23
N TYR A 233 -37.67 2.81 -37.40
CA TYR A 233 -39.01 3.35 -37.65
C TYR A 233 -39.35 3.04 -39.11
N GLY A 234 -40.38 2.23 -39.29
CA GLY A 234 -41.03 2.04 -40.58
C GLY A 234 -41.88 3.27 -40.89
N MET A 235 -41.81 3.72 -42.14
CA MET A 235 -42.87 4.50 -42.75
C MET A 235 -43.48 3.61 -43.85
N GLU A 236 -44.74 3.24 -43.66
CA GLU A 236 -45.66 2.94 -44.75
C GLU A 236 -45.89 4.22 -45.56
N ARG A 237 -45.82 4.14 -46.89
CA ARG A 237 -46.61 4.97 -47.81
C ARG A 237 -46.92 4.21 -49.09
N ASP A 238 -48.18 4.37 -49.47
CA ASP A 238 -48.88 4.22 -50.75
C ASP A 238 -49.01 2.82 -51.38
#